data_AF-A0AA36IWN6-F1
#
_entry.id   AF-A0AA36IWN6-F1
#
_cell.length_a   1.000
_cell.length_b   1.000
_cell.length_c   1.000
_cell.angle_alpha   90.00
_cell.angle_beta   90.00
_cell.angle_gamma   90.00
#
_symmetry.space_group_name_H-M   'P 1'
#
loop_
_entity.id
_entity.type
_entity.pdbx_description
1 polymer ?
#
loop_
_entity_poly.entity_id
_entity_poly.type
_entity_poly.pdbx_seq_one_letter_code
_entity_poly.pdbx_strand_id
1 'polypeptide(L)'
;MNRDAGDDLREAKKQRCEDQWVDGLLRYSWSHGLTLFSDPRGVLVHGTGTSMWAAGQVLSDYLAEHEDLCRDAACLELGAGIGVAGLTAAAAGARLVVLTDVGRQLPLLQRNASANDDSDKVHVRELDWRDEQQRHGLHPWNRCWTLIVGSDVGYDPDLFEPLLQTLLAQCTESTIIILALADRGEEEEEEPTVQDFLDVASPNFTATILDERRAEPHQSMTKVICLKKRLPGN
;
A
#
# COMPACT_ATOMS: atom_id res chain seq x y z
N MET A 1 -19.42 -3.03 -38.09
CA MET A 1 -20.21 -2.54 -36.93
C MET A 1 -19.19 -2.09 -35.90
N ASN A 2 -18.83 -0.80 -35.93
CA ASN A 2 -17.88 -0.22 -34.99
C ASN A 2 -18.53 -0.21 -33.61
N ARG A 3 -17.90 -0.88 -32.63
CA ARG A 3 -18.15 -0.58 -31.22
C ARG A 3 -17.43 0.73 -30.94
N ASP A 4 -18.17 1.71 -30.43
CA ASP A 4 -17.66 3.04 -30.14
C ASP A 4 -16.82 2.97 -28.86
N ALA A 5 -15.63 3.56 -28.84
CA ALA A 5 -14.77 3.64 -27.64
C ALA A 5 -15.47 4.37 -26.46
N GLY A 6 -16.56 5.11 -26.76
CA GLY A 6 -17.45 5.71 -25.77
C GLY A 6 -18.39 4.73 -25.06
N ASP A 7 -18.67 3.56 -25.64
CA ASP A 7 -19.45 2.51 -24.98
C ASP A 7 -18.58 1.71 -24.00
N ASP A 8 -17.30 1.47 -24.31
CA ASP A 8 -16.36 0.81 -23.40
C ASP A 8 -16.10 1.65 -22.14
N LEU A 9 -16.03 2.98 -22.26
CA LEU A 9 -15.93 3.90 -21.11
C LEU A 9 -17.23 4.00 -20.30
N ARG A 10 -18.39 3.75 -20.94
CA ARG A 10 -19.69 3.70 -20.27
C ARG A 10 -19.94 2.34 -19.60
N GLU A 11 -19.40 1.25 -20.14
CA GLU A 11 -19.39 -0.08 -19.52
C GLU A 11 -18.42 -0.13 -18.34
N ALA A 12 -17.22 0.47 -18.45
CA ALA A 12 -16.29 0.61 -17.33
C ALA A 12 -16.87 1.48 -16.18
N LYS A 13 -17.67 2.50 -16.51
CA LYS A 13 -18.42 3.29 -15.51
C LYS A 13 -19.66 2.60 -14.95
N LYS A 14 -20.14 1.51 -15.57
CA LYS A 14 -21.36 0.79 -15.17
C LYS A 14 -21.14 -0.29 -14.10
N GLN A 15 -19.89 -0.53 -13.70
CA GLN A 15 -19.53 -1.57 -12.72
C GLN A 15 -19.13 -1.00 -11.34
N ARG A 16 -19.47 0.26 -11.02
CA ARG A 16 -19.41 0.81 -9.65
C ARG A 16 -20.78 0.65 -8.99
N CYS A 17 -21.05 -0.54 -8.46
CA CYS A 17 -22.30 -0.85 -7.79
C CYS A 17 -22.27 -0.32 -6.34
N GLU A 18 -23.05 0.75 -6.12
CA GLU A 18 -23.57 1.34 -4.88
C GLU A 18 -22.63 1.42 -3.65
N ASP A 19 -21.90 2.53 -3.57
CA ASP A 19 -21.36 3.02 -2.30
C ASP A 19 -22.47 3.03 -1.24
N GLN A 20 -22.23 2.37 -0.11
CA GLN A 20 -23.22 2.16 0.94
C GLN A 20 -22.64 2.52 2.30
N TRP A 21 -23.41 3.25 3.11
CA TRP A 21 -23.06 3.43 4.51
C TRP A 21 -23.47 2.21 5.34
N VAL A 22 -22.50 1.60 6.04
CA VAL A 22 -22.69 0.44 6.90
C VAL A 22 -21.96 0.69 8.22
N ASP A 23 -22.67 0.63 9.35
CA ASP A 23 -22.12 0.86 10.70
C ASP A 23 -21.34 2.19 10.84
N GLY A 24 -21.73 3.22 10.08
CA GLY A 24 -21.06 4.51 10.08
C GLY A 24 -19.88 4.65 9.10
N LEU A 25 -19.48 3.56 8.43
CA LEU A 25 -18.40 3.50 7.45
C LEU A 25 -18.93 3.54 6.02
N LEU A 26 -18.16 4.11 5.09
CA LEU A 26 -18.45 4.11 3.66
C LEU A 26 -17.90 2.82 3.04
N ARG A 27 -18.78 1.90 2.67
CA ARG A 27 -18.46 0.65 1.97
C ARG A 27 -18.55 0.86 0.45
N TYR A 28 -17.59 0.36 -0.30
CA TYR A 28 -17.57 0.40 -1.76
C TYR A 28 -16.81 -0.78 -2.34
N SER A 29 -17.06 -1.07 -3.62
CA SER A 29 -16.29 -2.07 -4.37
C SER A 29 -15.07 -1.42 -5.01
N TRP A 30 -13.96 -2.14 -5.04
CA TRP A 30 -12.74 -1.76 -5.72
C TRP A 30 -12.32 -2.85 -6.72
N SER A 31 -11.31 -2.55 -7.54
CA SER A 31 -10.74 -3.47 -8.53
C SER A 31 -10.48 -4.87 -7.95
N HIS A 32 -10.56 -5.89 -8.81
CA HIS A 32 -10.33 -7.31 -8.44
C HIS A 32 -11.33 -7.88 -7.43
N GLY A 33 -12.53 -7.30 -7.35
CA GLY A 33 -13.61 -7.79 -6.49
C GLY A 33 -13.44 -7.45 -5.02
N LEU A 34 -12.52 -6.54 -4.69
CA LEU A 34 -12.30 -6.11 -3.32
C LEU A 34 -13.50 -5.32 -2.81
N THR A 35 -13.88 -5.57 -1.55
CA THR A 35 -14.84 -4.76 -0.78
C THR A 35 -14.08 -3.96 0.26
N LEU A 36 -14.11 -2.63 0.16
CA LEU A 36 -13.39 -1.75 1.07
C LEU A 36 -14.35 -0.87 1.87
N PHE A 37 -13.89 -0.50 3.05
CA PHE A 37 -14.53 0.43 3.98
C PHE A 37 -13.58 1.60 4.23
N SER A 38 -14.08 2.81 4.06
CA SER A 38 -13.45 4.05 4.51
C SER A 38 -14.24 4.64 5.69
N ASP A 39 -13.55 5.34 6.57
CA ASP A 39 -14.10 6.06 7.72
C ASP A 39 -13.88 7.59 7.61
N PRO A 40 -14.39 8.26 6.57
CA PRO A 40 -14.13 9.68 6.37
C PRO A 40 -14.72 10.58 7.47
N ARG A 41 -15.55 10.02 8.36
CA ARG A 41 -16.16 10.73 9.50
C ARG A 41 -15.45 10.44 10.83
N GLY A 42 -14.46 9.55 10.83
CA GLY A 42 -13.72 9.15 12.02
C GLY A 42 -14.60 8.53 13.10
N VAL A 43 -15.53 7.67 12.73
CA VAL A 43 -16.44 6.98 13.66
C VAL A 43 -15.72 5.85 14.40
N LEU A 44 -14.85 5.12 13.71
CA LEU A 44 -14.14 3.95 14.19
C LEU A 44 -12.65 4.23 14.45
N VAL A 45 -12.00 4.97 13.54
CA VAL A 45 -10.56 5.31 13.63
C VAL A 45 -10.34 6.78 13.28
N HIS A 46 -9.22 7.36 13.71
CA HIS A 46 -8.87 8.75 13.41
C HIS A 46 -7.51 8.85 12.72
N GLY A 47 -7.35 9.91 11.90
CA GLY A 47 -6.12 10.23 11.20
C GLY A 47 -6.23 10.02 9.68
N THR A 48 -5.08 10.03 9.02
CA THR A 48 -4.97 9.94 7.55
C THR A 48 -5.36 8.56 7.01
N GLY A 49 -5.15 7.48 7.77
CA GLY A 49 -5.49 6.10 7.37
C GLY A 49 -6.99 5.78 7.25
N THR A 50 -7.87 6.76 7.38
CA THR A 50 -9.33 6.56 7.34
C THR A 50 -9.89 6.34 5.94
N SER A 51 -9.19 6.75 4.88
CA SER A 51 -9.71 6.74 3.52
C SER A 51 -8.67 6.26 2.51
N MET A 52 -9.12 5.99 1.29
CA MET A 52 -8.25 5.62 0.18
C MET A 52 -7.48 6.85 -0.34
N TRP A 53 -6.15 6.78 -0.31
CA TRP A 53 -5.26 7.79 -0.89
C TRP A 53 -4.96 7.49 -2.36
N ALA A 54 -4.56 8.53 -3.11
CA ALA A 54 -4.21 8.41 -4.52
C ALA A 54 -3.09 7.37 -4.76
N ALA A 55 -2.05 7.38 -3.91
CA ALA A 55 -0.97 6.41 -4.03
C ALA A 55 -1.41 4.97 -3.73
N GLY A 56 -2.46 4.78 -2.91
CA GLY A 56 -3.08 3.48 -2.67
C GLY A 56 -3.81 2.94 -3.90
N GLN A 57 -4.50 3.82 -4.65
CA GLN A 57 -5.12 3.47 -5.93
C GLN A 57 -4.07 3.08 -6.95
N VAL A 58 -3.03 3.92 -7.11
CA VAL A 58 -1.93 3.66 -8.06
C VAL A 58 -1.20 2.37 -7.73
N LEU A 59 -0.88 2.11 -6.46
CA LEU A 59 -0.21 0.86 -6.07
C LEU A 59 -1.11 -0.35 -6.28
N SER A 60 -2.40 -0.24 -5.99
CA SER A 60 -3.35 -1.31 -6.27
C SER A 60 -3.39 -1.65 -7.77
N ASP A 61 -3.53 -0.65 -8.63
CA ASP A 61 -3.58 -0.88 -10.07
C ASP A 61 -2.25 -1.44 -10.58
N TYR A 62 -1.13 -0.94 -10.08
CA TYR A 62 0.20 -1.47 -10.40
C TYR A 62 0.34 -2.95 -10.02
N LEU A 63 -0.02 -3.35 -8.79
CA LEU A 63 0.07 -4.75 -8.36
C LEU A 63 -0.86 -5.68 -9.14
N ALA A 64 -2.02 -5.18 -9.56
CA ALA A 64 -2.94 -5.89 -10.43
C ALA A 64 -2.40 -6.07 -11.86
N GLU A 65 -1.74 -5.05 -12.41
CA GLU A 65 -1.07 -5.13 -13.71
C GLU A 65 0.16 -6.06 -13.68
N HIS A 66 0.72 -6.29 -12.48
CA HIS A 66 1.92 -7.08 -12.22
C HIS A 66 1.66 -8.25 -11.26
N GLU A 67 0.65 -9.08 -11.56
CA GLU A 67 0.29 -10.24 -10.72
C GLU A 67 1.45 -11.22 -10.48
N ASP A 68 2.45 -11.26 -11.37
CA ASP A 68 3.65 -12.09 -11.21
C ASP A 68 4.49 -11.72 -9.99
N LEU A 69 4.47 -10.44 -9.56
CA LEU A 69 5.08 -10.00 -8.31
C LEU A 69 4.34 -10.54 -7.08
N CYS A 70 3.02 -10.72 -7.20
CA CYS A 70 2.15 -11.13 -6.11
C CYS A 70 2.02 -12.65 -6.01
N ARG A 71 2.10 -13.37 -7.14
CA ARG A 71 1.84 -14.81 -7.21
C ARG A 71 2.75 -15.59 -6.26
N ASP A 72 2.12 -16.36 -5.36
CA ASP A 72 2.79 -17.13 -4.31
C ASP A 72 3.66 -16.28 -3.37
N ALA A 73 3.50 -14.94 -3.34
CA ALA A 73 4.29 -14.08 -2.47
C ALA A 73 3.90 -14.23 -0.98
N ALA A 74 4.90 -14.12 -0.10
CA ALA A 74 4.66 -13.69 1.29
C ALA A 74 4.86 -12.17 1.31
N CYS A 75 3.75 -11.46 1.44
CA CYS A 75 3.67 -10.01 1.36
C CYS A 75 3.53 -9.40 2.77
N LEU A 76 4.32 -8.37 3.04
CA LEU A 76 4.13 -7.47 4.18
C LEU A 76 3.72 -6.09 3.65
N GLU A 77 2.61 -5.56 4.13
CA GLU A 77 2.23 -4.17 3.85
C GLU A 77 2.56 -3.29 5.07
N LEU A 78 3.32 -2.22 4.85
CA LEU A 78 3.67 -1.21 5.86
C LEU A 78 2.75 0.01 5.71
N GLY A 79 2.15 0.46 6.81
CA GLY A 79 1.29 1.66 6.80
C GLY A 79 0.05 1.45 5.94
N ALA A 80 -0.64 0.33 6.16
CA ALA A 80 -1.69 -0.16 5.30
C ALA A 80 -2.90 0.78 5.19
N GLY A 81 -3.20 1.58 6.23
CA GLY A 81 -4.39 2.41 6.29
C GLY A 81 -5.65 1.55 6.17
N ILE A 82 -6.31 1.62 5.01
CA ILE A 82 -7.47 0.76 4.69
C ILE A 82 -7.09 -0.63 4.15
N GLY A 83 -5.82 -0.86 3.81
CA GLY A 83 -5.26 -2.15 3.38
C GLY A 83 -5.34 -2.44 1.88
N VAL A 84 -5.58 -1.43 1.04
CA VAL A 84 -5.87 -1.66 -0.39
C VAL A 84 -4.72 -2.38 -1.12
N ALA A 85 -3.45 -2.05 -0.87
CA ALA A 85 -2.36 -2.64 -1.64
C ALA A 85 -2.10 -4.11 -1.25
N GLY A 86 -2.08 -4.41 0.05
CA GLY A 86 -1.93 -5.78 0.53
C GLY A 86 -3.13 -6.67 0.18
N LEU A 87 -4.36 -6.13 0.24
CA LEU A 87 -5.55 -6.86 -0.20
C LEU A 87 -5.54 -7.13 -1.71
N THR A 88 -5.05 -6.18 -2.52
CA THR A 88 -4.84 -6.43 -3.94
C THR A 88 -3.78 -7.50 -4.17
N ALA A 89 -2.68 -7.50 -3.41
CA ALA A 89 -1.69 -8.57 -3.48
C ALA A 89 -2.28 -9.94 -3.13
N ALA A 90 -3.17 -10.02 -2.13
CA ALA A 90 -3.90 -11.24 -1.79
C ALA A 90 -4.79 -11.71 -2.95
N ALA A 91 -5.58 -10.81 -3.54
CA ALA A 91 -6.44 -11.11 -4.69
C ALA A 91 -5.63 -11.53 -5.93
N ALA A 92 -4.43 -10.96 -6.13
CA ALA A 92 -3.49 -11.30 -7.20
C ALA A 92 -2.70 -12.60 -6.95
N GLY A 93 -3.00 -13.34 -5.88
CA GLY A 93 -2.47 -14.68 -5.66
C GLY A 93 -1.31 -14.79 -4.69
N ALA A 94 -1.07 -13.77 -3.84
CA ALA A 94 -0.17 -13.93 -2.70
C ALA A 94 -0.63 -15.10 -1.82
N ARG A 95 0.32 -15.94 -1.40
CA ARG A 95 0.02 -17.08 -0.52
C ARG A 95 -0.24 -16.64 0.92
N LEU A 96 0.28 -15.46 1.28
CA LEU A 96 0.22 -14.86 2.61
C LEU A 96 0.38 -13.35 2.48
N VAL A 97 -0.47 -12.60 3.17
CA VAL A 97 -0.35 -11.15 3.37
C VAL A 97 -0.45 -10.81 4.85
N VAL A 98 0.49 -10.00 5.34
CA VAL A 98 0.38 -9.36 6.66
C VAL A 98 0.24 -7.86 6.46
N LEU A 99 -0.93 -7.35 6.80
CA LEU A 99 -1.24 -5.92 6.80
C LEU A 99 -0.80 -5.33 8.13
N THR A 100 0.00 -4.27 8.10
CA THR A 100 0.50 -3.62 9.31
C THR A 100 0.23 -2.12 9.33
N ASP A 101 -0.11 -1.64 10.52
CA ASP A 101 -0.31 -0.22 10.81
C ASP A 101 -0.21 0.02 12.33
N VAL A 102 -0.27 1.28 12.76
CA VAL A 102 -0.32 1.63 14.19
C VAL A 102 -1.60 1.11 14.85
N GLY A 103 -1.54 0.82 16.17
CA GLY A 103 -2.63 0.17 16.89
C GLY A 103 -4.02 0.80 16.71
N ARG A 104 -4.07 2.13 16.63
CA ARG A 104 -5.33 2.88 16.43
C ARG A 104 -6.01 2.62 15.09
N GLN A 105 -5.28 2.19 14.06
CA GLN A 105 -5.78 1.96 12.71
C GLN A 105 -6.32 0.54 12.52
N LEU A 106 -5.88 -0.41 13.36
CA LEU A 106 -6.21 -1.82 13.24
C LEU A 106 -7.71 -2.14 13.17
N PRO A 107 -8.63 -1.46 13.88
CA PRO A 107 -10.05 -1.78 13.79
C PRO A 107 -10.62 -1.65 12.37
N LEU A 108 -10.25 -0.60 11.64
CA LEU A 108 -10.68 -0.42 10.25
C LEU A 108 -9.97 -1.41 9.32
N LEU A 109 -8.67 -1.61 9.53
CA LEU A 109 -7.89 -2.55 8.72
C LEU A 109 -8.39 -4.00 8.86
N GLN A 110 -8.76 -4.42 10.07
CA GLN A 110 -9.38 -5.72 10.34
C GLN A 110 -10.75 -5.86 9.68
N ARG A 111 -11.54 -4.79 9.64
CA ARG A 111 -12.83 -4.76 8.94
C ARG A 111 -12.65 -5.02 7.45
N ASN A 112 -11.64 -4.41 6.83
CA ASN A 112 -11.29 -4.61 5.43
C ASN A 112 -10.71 -6.00 5.18
N ALA A 113 -9.80 -6.49 6.02
CA ALA A 113 -9.27 -7.86 5.91
C ALA A 113 -10.40 -8.91 5.92
N SER A 114 -11.30 -8.82 6.90
CA SER A 114 -12.42 -9.76 7.06
C SER A 114 -13.45 -9.69 5.93
N ALA A 115 -13.50 -8.59 5.19
CA ALA A 115 -14.41 -8.42 4.06
C ALA A 115 -13.89 -9.05 2.75
N ASN A 116 -12.62 -9.45 2.72
CA ASN A 116 -11.92 -9.88 1.50
C ASN A 116 -11.23 -11.23 1.63
N ASP A 117 -11.02 -11.76 2.83
CA ASP A 117 -10.39 -13.06 3.02
C ASP A 117 -11.06 -13.89 4.12
N ASP A 118 -11.65 -15.01 3.70
CA ASP A 118 -12.16 -16.07 4.58
C ASP A 118 -11.19 -17.27 4.67
N SER A 119 -10.03 -17.20 4.00
CA SER A 119 -9.09 -18.32 3.83
C SER A 119 -7.88 -18.29 4.76
N ASP A 120 -7.85 -17.36 5.73
CA ASP A 120 -6.78 -17.18 6.72
C ASP A 120 -5.40 -16.95 6.07
N LYS A 121 -5.38 -16.23 4.95
CA LYS A 121 -4.16 -15.80 4.24
C LYS A 121 -3.80 -14.35 4.55
N VAL A 122 -4.77 -13.54 4.97
CA VAL A 122 -4.60 -12.13 5.28
C VAL A 122 -4.67 -11.95 6.80
N HIS A 123 -3.60 -11.40 7.37
CA HIS A 123 -3.50 -11.17 8.81
C HIS A 123 -3.23 -9.70 9.09
N VAL A 124 -3.74 -9.22 10.21
CA VAL A 124 -3.52 -7.84 10.66
C VAL A 124 -2.64 -7.85 11.90
N ARG A 125 -1.60 -7.00 11.90
CA ARG A 125 -0.67 -6.83 13.03
C ARG A 125 -0.40 -5.35 13.29
N GLU A 126 -0.14 -5.03 14.56
CA GLU A 126 0.36 -3.71 14.93
C GLU A 126 1.82 -3.55 14.51
N LEU A 127 2.15 -2.38 13.96
CA LEU A 127 3.51 -1.93 13.71
C LEU A 127 3.58 -0.40 13.70
N ASP A 128 4.07 0.18 14.80
CA ASP A 128 4.59 1.55 14.80
C ASP A 128 6.07 1.51 14.38
N TRP A 129 6.39 2.15 13.25
CA TRP A 129 7.78 2.23 12.78
C TRP A 129 8.71 2.89 13.78
N ARG A 130 8.22 3.71 14.71
CA ARG A 130 9.04 4.34 15.77
C ARG A 130 9.39 3.38 16.90
N ASP A 131 8.67 2.28 17.04
CA ASP A 131 8.90 1.26 18.07
C ASP A 131 9.87 0.19 17.57
N GLU A 132 11.11 0.24 18.05
CA GLU A 132 12.16 -0.72 17.71
C GLU A 132 11.78 -2.18 18.02
N GLN A 133 10.99 -2.42 19.07
CA GLN A 133 10.58 -3.78 19.45
C GLN A 133 9.59 -4.35 18.42
N GLN A 134 8.73 -3.51 17.86
CA GLN A 134 7.73 -3.91 16.86
C GLN A 134 8.34 -4.15 15.47
N ARG A 135 9.49 -3.53 15.17
CA ARG A 135 10.20 -3.76 13.90
C ARG A 135 10.73 -5.18 13.72
N HIS A 136 10.73 -5.99 14.76
CA HIS A 136 11.28 -7.35 14.75
C HIS A 136 10.18 -8.39 14.90
N GLY A 137 10.43 -9.63 14.44
CA GLY A 137 9.52 -10.75 14.71
C GLY A 137 8.20 -10.76 13.95
N LEU A 138 7.97 -9.83 13.02
CA LEU A 138 6.85 -9.85 12.08
C LEU A 138 6.94 -11.00 11.06
N HIS A 139 8.13 -11.60 10.90
CA HIS A 139 8.45 -12.58 9.87
C HIS A 139 7.31 -13.59 9.62
N PRO A 140 7.00 -13.92 8.36
CA PRO A 140 6.00 -14.95 8.06
C PRO A 140 6.45 -16.23 8.76
N TRP A 141 5.53 -16.98 9.39
CA TRP A 141 5.75 -17.94 10.49
C TRP A 141 6.97 -18.88 10.45
N ASN A 142 7.74 -19.00 9.36
CA ASN A 142 9.07 -19.62 9.29
C ASN A 142 9.99 -19.10 8.14
N ARG A 143 9.83 -17.90 7.55
CA ARG A 143 10.61 -17.43 6.36
C ARG A 143 10.85 -15.91 6.31
N CYS A 144 11.48 -15.44 5.25
CA CYS A 144 11.61 -14.03 4.88
C CYS A 144 10.43 -13.57 3.99
N TRP A 145 10.17 -12.27 3.95
CA TRP A 145 9.25 -11.67 2.98
C TRP A 145 9.84 -11.75 1.58
N THR A 146 9.01 -12.13 0.60
CA THR A 146 9.38 -12.05 -0.82
C THR A 146 8.98 -10.70 -1.41
N LEU A 147 7.92 -10.10 -0.86
CA LEU A 147 7.39 -8.80 -1.25
C LEU A 147 7.13 -7.96 0.01
N ILE A 148 7.55 -6.70 -0.01
CA ILE A 148 7.09 -5.68 0.93
C ILE A 148 6.46 -4.56 0.12
N VAL A 149 5.29 -4.10 0.54
CA VAL A 149 4.58 -2.98 -0.10
C VAL A 149 4.23 -1.87 0.88
N GLY A 150 4.00 -0.67 0.36
CA GLY A 150 3.51 0.46 1.13
C GLY A 150 3.05 1.60 0.22
N SER A 151 1.89 2.18 0.49
CA SER A 151 1.33 3.28 -0.28
C SER A 151 1.23 4.54 0.56
N ASP A 152 1.73 5.66 0.01
CA ASP A 152 1.76 6.98 0.66
C ASP A 152 2.46 6.97 2.03
N VAL A 153 3.57 6.23 2.15
CA VAL A 153 4.32 6.07 3.41
C VAL A 153 5.46 7.09 3.59
N GLY A 154 5.70 7.93 2.58
CA GLY A 154 6.77 8.93 2.52
C GLY A 154 6.28 10.38 2.68
N TYR A 155 5.18 10.60 3.39
CA TYR A 155 4.56 11.92 3.54
C TYR A 155 5.14 12.78 4.67
N ASP A 156 5.86 12.18 5.62
CA ASP A 156 6.40 12.83 6.81
C ASP A 156 7.91 12.55 6.91
N PRO A 157 8.79 13.56 6.75
CA PRO A 157 10.24 13.37 6.86
C PRO A 157 10.70 12.77 8.19
N ASP A 158 9.98 13.02 9.29
CA ASP A 158 10.31 12.43 10.60
C ASP A 158 10.07 10.92 10.64
N LEU A 159 9.34 10.38 9.65
CA LEU A 159 9.08 8.95 9.49
C LEU A 159 10.02 8.24 8.52
N PHE A 160 10.85 8.96 7.76
CA PHE A 160 11.73 8.34 6.76
C PHE A 160 12.70 7.35 7.41
N GLU A 161 13.45 7.79 8.42
CA GLU A 161 14.41 6.94 9.11
C GLU A 161 13.72 5.76 9.86
N PRO A 162 12.65 5.97 10.65
CA PRO A 162 11.88 4.86 11.22
C PRO A 162 11.38 3.82 10.21
N LEU A 163 10.87 4.27 9.06
CA LEU A 163 10.39 3.40 7.99
C LEU A 163 11.55 2.61 7.36
N LEU A 164 12.66 3.27 7.05
CA LEU A 164 13.84 2.64 6.45
C LEU A 164 14.48 1.61 7.38
N GLN A 165 14.54 1.88 8.69
CA GLN A 165 14.98 0.91 9.68
C GLN A 165 14.04 -0.29 9.78
N THR A 166 12.73 -0.06 9.65
CA THR A 166 11.73 -1.13 9.58
C THR A 166 11.94 -2.01 8.34
N LEU A 167 12.15 -1.40 7.17
CA LEU A 167 12.48 -2.12 5.94
C LEU A 167 13.75 -2.94 6.10
N LEU A 168 14.82 -2.38 6.68
CA LEU A 168 16.09 -3.08 6.92
C LEU A 168 15.94 -4.31 7.83
N ALA A 169 15.11 -4.22 8.86
CA ALA A 169 14.83 -5.30 9.80
C ALA A 169 13.97 -6.42 9.16
N GLN A 170 13.12 -6.07 8.19
CA GLN A 170 12.19 -7.01 7.57
C GLN A 170 12.68 -7.60 6.24
N CYS A 171 13.56 -6.90 5.51
CA CYS A 171 14.01 -7.33 4.19
C CYS A 171 15.33 -8.12 4.20
N THR A 172 15.42 -9.00 3.21
CA THR A 172 16.66 -9.66 2.80
C THR A 172 17.06 -9.20 1.40
N GLU A 173 18.21 -9.65 0.92
CA GLU A 173 18.68 -9.36 -0.44
C GLU A 173 17.73 -9.87 -1.53
N SER A 174 16.95 -10.92 -1.23
CA SER A 174 15.94 -11.48 -2.13
C SER A 174 14.57 -10.81 -2.02
N THR A 175 14.36 -9.93 -1.05
CA THR A 175 13.07 -9.26 -0.84
C THR A 175 12.93 -8.12 -1.85
N ILE A 176 11.81 -8.10 -2.58
CA ILE A 176 11.43 -6.98 -3.44
C ILE A 176 10.58 -6.03 -2.61
N ILE A 177 10.90 -4.73 -2.63
CA ILE A 177 10.14 -3.70 -1.90
C ILE A 177 9.53 -2.77 -2.95
N ILE A 178 8.20 -2.66 -3.00
CA ILE A 178 7.47 -1.78 -3.92
C ILE A 178 6.74 -0.72 -3.11
N LEU A 179 7.11 0.55 -3.26
CA LEU A 179 6.43 1.66 -2.61
C LEU A 179 5.77 2.56 -3.65
N ALA A 180 4.57 3.06 -3.37
CA ALA A 180 3.98 4.13 -4.15
C ALA A 180 3.97 5.41 -3.31
N LEU A 181 4.67 6.44 -3.78
CA LEU A 181 4.87 7.69 -3.06
C LEU A 181 4.31 8.84 -3.89
N ALA A 182 3.49 9.70 -3.28
CA ALA A 182 3.04 10.93 -3.91
C ALA A 182 4.21 11.91 -3.97
N ASP A 183 4.44 12.51 -5.15
CA ASP A 183 5.45 13.55 -5.36
C ASP A 183 4.79 14.91 -5.15
N ARG A 184 4.97 15.48 -3.96
CA ARG A 184 4.18 16.62 -3.49
C ARG A 184 4.91 17.96 -3.56
N GLY A 185 6.24 17.96 -3.61
CA GLY A 185 7.04 19.19 -3.63
C GLY A 185 6.92 20.05 -4.88
N GLU A 186 6.21 19.61 -5.94
CA GLU A 186 5.83 20.50 -7.06
C GLU A 186 4.59 21.36 -6.74
N GLU A 187 3.76 20.93 -5.79
CA GLU A 187 2.44 21.51 -5.52
C GLU A 187 2.43 22.31 -4.20
N GLU A 188 3.23 21.91 -3.20
CA GLU A 188 3.34 22.58 -1.89
C GLU A 188 4.82 22.66 -1.43
N GLU A 189 5.35 23.87 -1.23
CA GLU A 189 6.79 24.12 -0.95
C GLU A 189 7.33 23.44 0.34
N GLU A 190 6.45 23.00 1.24
CA GLU A 190 6.80 22.41 2.54
C GLU A 190 6.62 20.88 2.61
N GLU A 191 6.03 20.25 1.58
CA GLU A 191 5.86 18.79 1.55
C GLU A 191 7.06 18.08 0.89
N PRO A 192 7.46 16.90 1.41
CA PRO A 192 8.60 16.18 0.84
C PRO A 192 8.32 15.70 -0.58
N THR A 193 9.36 15.71 -1.40
CA THR A 193 9.38 15.04 -2.70
C THR A 193 9.70 13.56 -2.55
N VAL A 194 9.45 12.79 -3.61
CA VAL A 194 9.95 11.41 -3.69
C VAL A 194 11.48 11.39 -3.63
N GLN A 195 12.15 12.42 -4.19
CA GLN A 195 13.62 12.50 -4.19
C GLN A 195 14.19 12.65 -2.76
N ASP A 196 13.54 13.42 -1.89
CA ASP A 196 13.98 13.58 -0.50
C ASP A 196 13.98 12.23 0.23
N PHE A 197 12.94 11.42 0.03
CA PHE A 197 12.89 10.06 0.57
C PHE A 197 13.99 9.16 -0.01
N LEU A 198 14.23 9.23 -1.32
CA LEU A 198 15.26 8.43 -2.00
C LEU A 198 16.67 8.79 -1.53
N ASP A 199 16.94 10.06 -1.22
CA ASP A 199 18.23 10.52 -0.72
C ASP A 199 18.54 9.89 0.65
N VAL A 200 17.55 9.85 1.55
CA VAL A 200 17.69 9.19 2.87
C VAL A 200 17.79 7.66 2.72
N ALA A 201 17.09 7.06 1.75
CA ALA A 201 17.14 5.62 1.48
C ALA A 201 18.47 5.16 0.84
N SER A 202 19.13 6.04 0.10
CA SER A 202 20.28 5.74 -0.77
C SER A 202 21.48 5.02 -0.11
N PRO A 203 21.82 5.22 1.19
CA PRO A 203 22.94 4.53 1.81
C PRO A 203 22.70 3.01 1.95
N ASN A 204 21.43 2.61 2.09
CA ASN A 204 21.05 1.25 2.42
C ASN A 204 20.33 0.53 1.26
N PHE A 205 19.76 1.29 0.34
CA PHE A 205 18.96 0.77 -0.76
C PHE A 205 19.42 1.32 -2.11
N THR A 206 19.30 0.49 -3.15
CA THR A 206 19.19 0.98 -4.53
C THR A 206 17.71 1.19 -4.83
N ALA A 207 17.40 2.26 -5.55
CA ALA A 207 16.05 2.62 -5.94
C ALA A 207 15.91 2.65 -7.46
N THR A 208 14.74 2.27 -7.96
CA THR A 208 14.38 2.40 -9.38
C THR A 208 12.92 2.83 -9.45
N ILE A 209 12.64 3.90 -10.20
CA ILE A 209 11.26 4.28 -10.53
C ILE A 209 10.75 3.31 -11.57
N LEU A 210 9.67 2.60 -11.26
CA LEU A 210 9.04 1.62 -12.13
C LEU A 210 7.90 2.22 -12.93
N ASP A 211 7.20 3.20 -12.35
CA ASP A 211 6.04 3.84 -12.95
C ASP A 211 5.79 5.23 -12.36
N GLU A 212 5.15 6.10 -13.14
CA GLU A 212 4.76 7.44 -12.75
C GLU A 212 3.37 7.74 -13.31
N ARG A 213 2.36 7.82 -12.44
CA ARG A 213 0.99 8.13 -12.86
C ARG A 213 0.22 8.91 -11.81
N ARG A 214 -0.78 9.66 -12.28
CA ARG A 214 -1.80 10.31 -11.45
C ARG A 214 -3.03 9.41 -11.41
N ALA A 215 -3.59 9.16 -10.22
CA ALA A 215 -4.86 8.43 -10.10
C ALA A 215 -6.02 9.23 -10.73
N GLU A 216 -6.03 10.55 -10.50
CA GLU A 216 -6.94 11.49 -11.15
C GLU A 216 -6.17 12.73 -11.64
N PRO A 217 -6.61 13.43 -12.70
CA PRO A 217 -5.85 14.54 -13.30
C PRO A 217 -5.46 15.68 -12.36
N HIS A 218 -6.19 15.84 -11.25
CA HIS A 218 -6.03 16.92 -10.28
C HIS A 218 -5.25 16.50 -9.02
N GLN A 219 -4.86 15.23 -8.90
CA GLN A 219 -4.09 14.71 -7.77
C GLN A 219 -2.61 14.68 -8.12
N SER A 220 -1.74 14.80 -7.12
CA SER A 220 -0.28 14.77 -7.28
C SER A 220 0.21 13.53 -8.02
N MET A 221 1.34 13.67 -8.73
CA MET A 221 1.97 12.53 -9.40
C MET A 221 2.34 11.48 -8.35
N THR A 222 2.01 10.21 -8.59
CA THR A 222 2.51 9.11 -7.76
C THR A 222 3.60 8.38 -8.50
N LYS A 223 4.74 8.18 -7.83
CA LYS A 223 5.85 7.36 -8.33
C LYS A 223 5.81 6.00 -7.64
N VAL A 224 5.72 4.94 -8.44
CA VAL A 224 5.93 3.57 -7.95
C VAL A 224 7.42 3.28 -8.04
N ILE A 225 8.04 3.01 -6.89
CA ILE A 225 9.47 2.75 -6.78
C ILE A 225 9.72 1.33 -6.31
N CYS A 226 10.81 0.75 -6.79
CA CYS A 226 11.37 -0.50 -6.28
C CYS A 226 12.64 -0.21 -5.49
N LEU A 227 12.66 -0.64 -4.23
CA LEU A 227 13.87 -0.63 -3.40
C LEU A 227 14.46 -2.04 -3.33
N LYS A 228 15.79 -2.12 -3.42
CA LYS A 228 16.55 -3.34 -3.12
C LYS A 228 17.64 -3.04 -2.12
N LYS A 229 17.78 -3.90 -1.11
CA LYS A 229 18.83 -3.78 -0.09
C LYS A 229 20.21 -3.85 -0.75
N ARG A 230 21.10 -2.92 -0.40
CA ARG A 230 22.51 -2.94 -0.82
C ARG A 230 23.26 -4.07 -0.11
N LEU A 231 24.17 -4.71 -0.83
CA LEU A 231 25.10 -5.66 -0.26
C LEU A 231 26.19 -4.92 0.53
N PRO A 232 26.66 -5.45 1.67
CA PRO A 232 27.80 -4.86 2.36
C PRO A 232 29.03 -4.89 1.45
N GLY A 233 29.61 -3.72 1.13
CA GLY A 233 30.86 -3.59 0.38
C GLY A 233 30.77 -3.11 -1.07
N ASN A 234 29.62 -2.55 -1.49
CA ASN A 234 29.43 -1.90 -2.80
C ASN A 234 29.12 -0.41 -2.67
#